data_AF-A0A971DTX4-F1
#
_entry.id   AF-A0A971DTX4-F1
#
_cell.length_a   1.000
_cell.length_b   1.000
_cell.length_c   1.000
_cell.angle_alpha   90.00
_cell.angle_beta   90.00
_cell.angle_gamma   90.00
#
_symmetry.space_group_name_H-M   'P 1'
#
loop_
_entity.id
_entity.type
_entity.pdbx_description
1 polymer ?
#
loop_
_entity_poly.entity_id
_entity_poly.type
_entity_poly.pdbx_seq_one_letter_code
_entity_poly.pdbx_strand_id
1 'polypeptide(L)'
;MQYEVIKNIPDHADIQAEMTHKLWPEFMLHDPVSNANWDKLFELFPEYQFSLKSNDEIIGVANCIPYFWDKPFDELPEEGWDWVLEKGINDKLNKIEANVLNGLQIAVNKDYQGRGISSLILKEMISLARESGLKYITVPVRPSLKSKYPLIPIDNYLKWKREDGLPYDPWLRVHARMGGKIIKPCHKAMYIPGTVKEWEEWTGMKFYETGEYVVPGSLEPVKINKEKDIGEYLETNIWVLHEV
;
A
#
# COMPACT_ATOMS: atom_id res chain seq x y z
N MET A 1 -10.50 22.37 3.71
CA MET A 1 -10.32 22.38 2.24
C MET A 1 -11.58 21.83 1.63
N GLN A 2 -12.16 22.50 0.64
CA GLN A 2 -13.29 21.96 -0.12
C GLN A 2 -12.77 20.96 -1.15
N TYR A 3 -13.40 19.80 -1.24
CA TYR A 3 -13.09 18.77 -2.22
C TYR A 3 -14.37 18.06 -2.65
N GLU A 4 -14.31 17.43 -3.81
CA GLU A 4 -15.30 16.47 -4.29
C GLU A 4 -14.67 15.07 -4.34
N VAL A 5 -15.49 14.04 -4.12
CA VAL A 5 -15.10 12.64 -4.32
C VAL A 5 -15.55 12.22 -5.70
N ILE A 6 -14.61 11.83 -6.55
CA ILE A 6 -14.89 11.31 -7.89
C ILE A 6 -14.64 9.81 -7.93
N LYS A 7 -15.56 9.06 -8.55
CA LYS A 7 -15.49 7.60 -8.74
C LYS A 7 -16.19 7.23 -10.04
N ASN A 8 -15.79 6.12 -10.65
CA ASN A 8 -16.42 5.56 -11.86
C ASN A 8 -16.57 6.58 -13.01
N ILE A 9 -15.49 7.34 -13.28
CA ILE A 9 -15.43 8.28 -14.41
C ILE A 9 -14.66 7.64 -15.58
N PRO A 10 -14.87 8.11 -16.83
CA PRO A 10 -14.00 7.72 -17.95
C PRO A 10 -12.53 7.99 -17.62
N ASP A 11 -11.65 7.09 -18.08
CA ASP A 11 -10.19 7.21 -17.98
C ASP A 11 -9.67 7.35 -16.53
N HIS A 12 -10.44 6.91 -15.53
CA HIS A 12 -10.07 7.06 -14.12
C HIS A 12 -8.75 6.36 -13.79
N ALA A 13 -8.49 5.21 -14.41
CA ALA A 13 -7.23 4.49 -14.28
C ALA A 13 -6.04 5.36 -14.72
N ASP A 14 -6.12 5.97 -15.90
CA ASP A 14 -5.07 6.84 -16.44
C ASP A 14 -4.85 8.09 -15.58
N ILE A 15 -5.95 8.71 -15.11
CA ILE A 15 -5.89 9.87 -14.21
C ILE A 15 -5.16 9.52 -12.91
N GLN A 16 -5.46 8.35 -12.32
CA GLN A 16 -4.76 7.91 -11.11
C GLN A 16 -3.31 7.54 -11.40
N ALA A 17 -3.03 6.87 -12.52
CA ALA A 17 -1.69 6.48 -12.93
C ALA A 17 -0.78 7.70 -13.13
N GLU A 18 -1.26 8.76 -13.78
CA GLU A 18 -0.49 9.99 -14.00
C GLU A 18 -0.01 10.61 -12.68
N MET A 19 -0.88 10.61 -11.66
CA MET A 19 -0.54 11.13 -10.34
C MET A 19 0.40 10.20 -9.57
N THR A 20 0.17 8.88 -9.64
CA THR A 20 0.81 7.89 -8.76
C THR A 20 2.15 7.39 -9.28
N HIS A 21 2.36 7.34 -10.60
CA HIS A 21 3.60 6.83 -11.20
C HIS A 21 4.85 7.57 -10.70
N LYS A 22 4.73 8.85 -10.36
CA LYS A 22 5.85 9.67 -9.85
C LYS A 22 6.05 9.57 -8.33
N LEU A 23 5.22 8.81 -7.61
CA LEU A 23 5.25 8.71 -6.15
C LEU A 23 6.09 7.53 -5.65
N TRP A 24 6.25 6.50 -6.47
CA TRP A 24 6.91 5.26 -6.10
C TRP A 24 8.34 5.19 -6.67
N PRO A 25 9.29 4.58 -5.95
CA PRO A 25 10.55 4.15 -6.56
C PRO A 25 10.29 3.17 -7.71
N GLU A 26 11.07 3.25 -8.79
CA GLU A 26 10.87 2.45 -10.01
C GLU A 26 10.73 0.95 -9.72
N PHE A 27 11.60 0.39 -8.87
CA PHE A 27 11.57 -1.04 -8.54
C PHE A 27 10.21 -1.51 -7.98
N MET A 28 9.42 -0.63 -7.36
CA MET A 28 8.08 -0.98 -6.86
C MET A 28 7.07 -1.26 -7.97
N LEU A 29 7.32 -0.79 -9.19
CA LEU A 29 6.48 -1.01 -10.37
C LEU A 29 6.73 -2.39 -11.01
N HIS A 30 7.69 -3.16 -10.48
CA HIS A 30 8.09 -4.46 -11.00
C HIS A 30 7.60 -5.65 -10.14
N ASP A 31 6.63 -5.40 -9.25
CA ASP A 31 5.93 -6.49 -8.56
C ASP A 31 5.06 -7.30 -9.55
N PRO A 32 5.30 -8.61 -9.73
CA PRO A 32 4.52 -9.47 -10.61
C PRO A 32 3.04 -9.56 -10.23
N VAL A 33 2.71 -9.51 -8.94
CA VAL A 33 1.32 -9.64 -8.47
C VAL A 33 0.52 -8.40 -8.83
N SER A 34 1.05 -7.22 -8.52
CA SER A 34 0.49 -5.94 -8.97
C SER A 34 0.30 -5.92 -10.50
N ASN A 35 1.35 -6.20 -11.26
CA ASN A 35 1.32 -6.11 -12.72
C ASN A 35 0.31 -7.04 -13.38
N ALA A 36 0.03 -8.20 -12.79
CA ALA A 36 -0.96 -9.14 -13.30
C ALA A 36 -2.42 -8.75 -12.98
N ASN A 37 -2.64 -7.83 -12.04
CA ASN A 37 -3.93 -7.67 -11.37
C ASN A 37 -4.43 -6.23 -11.20
N TRP A 38 -3.55 -5.22 -11.25
CA TRP A 38 -3.90 -3.84 -10.91
C TRP A 38 -5.04 -3.28 -11.77
N ASP A 39 -4.98 -3.46 -13.09
CA ASP A 39 -5.98 -2.92 -14.02
C ASP A 39 -7.38 -3.50 -13.77
N LYS A 40 -7.46 -4.75 -13.27
CA LYS A 40 -8.72 -5.40 -12.93
C LYS A 40 -9.48 -4.67 -11.82
N LEU A 41 -8.82 -3.84 -11.01
CA LEU A 41 -9.47 -3.04 -9.98
C LEU A 41 -10.52 -2.09 -10.59
N PHE A 42 -10.19 -1.46 -11.70
CA PHE A 42 -11.07 -0.52 -12.38
C PHE A 42 -12.20 -1.22 -13.15
N GLU A 43 -11.98 -2.47 -13.58
CA GLU A 43 -13.00 -3.27 -14.26
C GLU A 43 -13.97 -3.96 -13.30
N LEU A 44 -13.44 -4.58 -12.23
CA LEU A 44 -14.20 -5.44 -11.32
C LEU A 44 -14.76 -4.69 -10.10
N PHE A 45 -14.13 -3.57 -9.72
CA PHE A 45 -14.43 -2.81 -8.52
C PHE A 45 -14.43 -1.27 -8.77
N PRO A 46 -15.04 -0.76 -9.86
CA PRO A 46 -15.03 0.67 -10.16
C PRO A 46 -15.63 1.55 -9.05
N GLU A 47 -16.55 1.00 -8.26
CA GLU A 47 -17.18 1.68 -7.12
C GLU A 47 -16.23 1.88 -5.93
N TYR A 48 -15.13 1.13 -5.88
CA TYR A 48 -14.12 1.16 -4.83
C TYR A 48 -12.85 1.94 -5.21
N GLN A 49 -12.79 2.49 -6.42
CA GLN A 49 -11.71 3.34 -6.90
C GLN A 49 -12.18 4.79 -6.84
N PHE A 50 -11.52 5.63 -6.04
CA PHE A 50 -11.95 7.02 -5.88
C PHE A 50 -10.76 7.99 -5.80
N SER A 51 -11.01 9.23 -6.23
CA SER A 51 -10.07 10.33 -6.08
C SER A 51 -10.73 11.49 -5.36
N LEU A 52 -9.93 12.25 -4.62
CA LEU A 52 -10.33 13.56 -4.10
C LEU A 52 -9.88 14.62 -5.10
N LYS A 53 -10.79 15.50 -5.47
CA LYS A 53 -10.54 16.58 -6.42
C LYS A 53 -10.87 17.94 -5.79
N SER A 54 -10.00 18.92 -6.01
CA SER A 54 -10.17 20.30 -5.51
C SER A 54 -9.65 21.28 -6.55
N ASN A 55 -10.44 22.31 -6.89
CA ASN A 55 -10.12 23.30 -7.92
C ASN A 55 -9.67 22.66 -9.26
N ASP A 56 -10.40 21.64 -9.71
CA ASP A 56 -10.06 20.88 -10.92
C ASP A 56 -8.78 20.03 -10.89
N GLU A 57 -8.11 19.94 -9.74
CA GLU A 57 -6.93 19.12 -9.55
C GLU A 57 -7.19 17.89 -8.68
N ILE A 58 -6.62 16.76 -9.05
CA ILE A 58 -6.59 15.57 -8.20
C ILE A 58 -5.59 15.80 -7.06
N ILE A 59 -6.10 15.85 -5.84
CA ILE A 59 -5.29 16.09 -4.64
C ILE A 59 -4.91 14.79 -3.92
N GLY A 60 -5.64 13.70 -4.20
CA GLY A 60 -5.29 12.38 -3.70
C GLY A 60 -6.19 11.29 -4.27
N VAL A 61 -5.74 10.05 -4.13
CA VAL A 61 -6.39 8.85 -4.68
C VAL A 61 -6.41 7.74 -3.65
N ALA A 62 -7.41 6.88 -3.78
CA ALA A 62 -7.45 5.61 -3.10
C ALA A 62 -7.95 4.50 -4.00
N ASN A 63 -7.28 3.36 -3.85
CA ASN A 63 -7.68 2.10 -4.45
C ASN A 63 -8.02 1.14 -3.32
N CYS A 64 -9.23 0.60 -3.37
CA CYS A 64 -9.71 -0.35 -2.39
C CYS A 64 -10.15 -1.64 -3.08
N ILE A 65 -10.13 -2.73 -2.33
CA ILE A 65 -10.63 -4.01 -2.79
C ILE A 65 -11.41 -4.70 -1.65
N PRO A 66 -12.67 -5.09 -1.85
CA PRO A 66 -13.41 -5.86 -0.87
C PRO A 66 -12.97 -7.33 -0.91
N TYR A 67 -12.94 -7.99 0.25
CA TYR A 67 -12.63 -9.41 0.37
C TYR A 67 -13.38 -10.07 1.54
N PHE A 68 -13.43 -11.40 1.52
CA PHE A 68 -14.03 -12.19 2.60
C PHE A 68 -13.01 -12.65 3.63
N TRP A 69 -13.33 -12.51 4.92
CA TRP A 69 -12.48 -12.96 6.02
C TRP A 69 -13.32 -13.50 7.19
N ASP A 70 -13.00 -14.71 7.66
CA ASP A 70 -13.74 -15.42 8.71
C ASP A 70 -12.86 -15.86 9.90
N LYS A 71 -11.62 -15.40 9.93
CA LYS A 71 -10.64 -15.71 10.98
C LYS A 71 -10.37 -14.51 11.90
N PRO A 72 -9.72 -14.71 13.05
CA PRO A 72 -9.16 -13.61 13.83
C PRO A 72 -8.24 -12.71 12.99
N PHE A 73 -8.27 -11.39 13.20
CA PHE A 73 -7.47 -10.45 12.40
C PHE A 73 -5.96 -10.51 12.71
N ASP A 74 -5.55 -11.02 13.87
CA ASP A 74 -4.16 -11.34 14.17
C ASP A 74 -3.60 -12.51 13.35
N GLU A 75 -4.47 -13.28 12.69
CA GLU A 75 -4.11 -14.29 11.69
C GLU A 75 -4.04 -13.75 10.26
N LEU A 76 -4.14 -12.42 10.04
CA LEU A 76 -3.94 -11.86 8.70
C LEU A 76 -2.59 -12.30 8.10
N PRO A 77 -2.54 -12.68 6.81
CA PRO A 77 -1.35 -13.33 6.23
C PRO A 77 -0.11 -12.45 6.17
N GLU A 78 1.06 -13.10 6.15
CA GLU A 78 2.36 -12.45 6.04
C GLU A 78 2.58 -11.83 4.66
N GLU A 79 1.91 -12.37 3.65
CA GLU A 79 1.93 -11.97 2.25
C GLU A 79 1.20 -10.64 2.00
N GLY A 80 0.55 -10.07 3.02
CA GLY A 80 0.24 -8.64 3.06
C GLY A 80 -0.56 -8.11 1.86
N TRP A 81 0.07 -7.20 1.13
CA TRP A 81 -0.52 -6.44 0.03
C TRP A 81 -0.79 -7.33 -1.19
N ASP A 82 0.20 -8.14 -1.60
CA ASP A 82 0.07 -9.09 -2.71
C ASP A 82 -1.11 -10.03 -2.47
N TRP A 83 -1.16 -10.62 -1.27
CA TRP A 83 -2.21 -11.57 -0.91
C TRP A 83 -3.60 -10.96 -0.97
N VAL A 84 -3.80 -9.75 -0.47
CA VAL A 84 -5.15 -9.17 -0.42
C VAL A 84 -5.65 -8.72 -1.79
N LEU A 85 -4.74 -8.29 -2.68
CA LEU A 85 -5.06 -8.01 -4.08
C LEU A 85 -5.54 -9.28 -4.80
N GLU A 86 -4.76 -10.36 -4.73
CA GLU A 86 -5.15 -11.64 -5.33
C GLU A 86 -6.43 -12.20 -4.72
N LYS A 87 -6.55 -12.13 -3.39
CA LYS A 87 -7.70 -12.65 -2.68
C LYS A 87 -8.99 -11.92 -3.05
N GLY A 88 -8.99 -10.59 -3.07
CA GLY A 88 -10.20 -9.84 -3.42
C GLY A 88 -10.66 -10.12 -4.85
N ILE A 89 -9.72 -10.22 -5.80
CA ILE A 89 -10.01 -10.61 -7.19
C ILE A 89 -10.60 -12.02 -7.23
N ASN A 90 -9.97 -12.99 -6.57
CA ASN A 90 -10.44 -14.36 -6.52
C ASN A 90 -11.83 -14.48 -5.87
N ASP A 91 -12.07 -13.78 -4.77
CA ASP A 91 -13.38 -13.74 -4.10
C ASP A 91 -14.45 -13.21 -5.06
N LYS A 92 -14.18 -12.11 -5.78
CA LYS A 92 -15.11 -11.54 -6.78
C LYS A 92 -15.40 -12.49 -7.94
N LEU A 93 -14.37 -13.11 -8.52
CA LEU A 93 -14.52 -14.05 -9.64
C LEU A 93 -15.30 -15.31 -9.21
N ASN A 94 -15.14 -15.75 -7.97
CA ASN A 94 -15.86 -16.89 -7.41
C ASN A 94 -17.20 -16.51 -6.75
N LYS A 95 -17.61 -15.23 -6.83
CA LYS A 95 -18.85 -14.70 -6.24
C LYS A 95 -18.97 -14.95 -4.73
N ILE A 96 -17.83 -14.89 -4.03
CA ILE A 96 -17.79 -14.93 -2.57
C ILE A 96 -18.16 -13.54 -2.06
N GLU A 97 -19.13 -13.47 -1.15
CA GLU A 97 -19.58 -12.21 -0.57
C GLU A 97 -18.53 -11.66 0.40
N ALA A 98 -18.02 -10.46 0.12
CA ALA A 98 -17.02 -9.79 0.94
C ALA A 98 -17.63 -9.22 2.22
N ASN A 99 -16.86 -9.20 3.31
CA ASN A 99 -17.25 -8.61 4.59
C ASN A 99 -16.21 -7.62 5.16
N VAL A 100 -15.07 -7.45 4.48
CA VAL A 100 -14.00 -6.51 4.83
C VAL A 100 -13.63 -5.70 3.58
N LEU A 101 -13.38 -4.41 3.75
CA LEU A 101 -12.75 -3.58 2.73
C LEU A 101 -11.24 -3.52 2.97
N ASN A 102 -10.42 -3.67 1.95
CA ASN A 102 -8.99 -3.40 2.05
C ASN A 102 -8.63 -2.09 1.36
N GLY A 103 -7.79 -1.26 2.00
CA GLY A 103 -7.15 -0.13 1.34
C GLY A 103 -5.79 -0.52 0.76
N LEU A 104 -5.70 -0.69 -0.55
CA LEU A 104 -4.47 -1.10 -1.26
C LEU A 104 -3.51 0.06 -1.43
N GLN A 105 -4.03 1.23 -1.82
CA GLN A 105 -3.22 2.42 -2.06
C GLN A 105 -3.93 3.64 -1.52
N ILE A 106 -3.18 4.47 -0.80
CA ILE A 106 -3.54 5.86 -0.51
C ILE A 106 -2.38 6.71 -0.97
N ALA A 107 -2.61 7.55 -1.96
CA ALA A 107 -1.60 8.44 -2.52
C ALA A 107 -2.08 9.89 -2.47
N VAL A 108 -1.17 10.79 -2.10
CA VAL A 108 -1.43 12.22 -1.98
C VAL A 108 -0.53 12.95 -2.96
N ASN A 109 -1.14 13.83 -3.77
CA ASN A 109 -0.42 14.69 -4.69
C ASN A 109 0.69 15.44 -3.94
N LYS A 110 1.91 15.45 -4.49
CA LYS A 110 3.11 16.03 -3.86
C LYS A 110 2.90 17.48 -3.42
N ASP A 111 2.20 18.28 -4.23
CA ASP A 111 1.95 19.70 -3.94
C ASP A 111 0.95 19.93 -2.80
N TYR A 112 0.22 18.87 -2.42
CA TYR A 112 -0.81 18.86 -1.39
C TYR A 112 -0.40 18.08 -0.13
N GLN A 113 0.82 17.55 -0.08
CA GLN A 113 1.33 16.86 1.10
C GLN A 113 1.43 17.79 2.32
N GLY A 114 1.33 17.21 3.53
CA GLY A 114 1.34 17.96 4.79
C GLY A 114 0.04 18.72 5.09
N ARG A 115 -0.96 18.69 4.21
CA ARG A 115 -2.24 19.39 4.38
C ARG A 115 -3.38 18.53 4.95
N GLY A 116 -3.07 17.34 5.46
CA GLY A 116 -4.06 16.41 6.04
C GLY A 116 -4.89 15.62 5.04
N ILE A 117 -4.51 15.62 3.76
CA ILE A 117 -5.27 14.93 2.68
C ILE A 117 -5.41 13.44 2.93
N SER A 118 -4.38 12.77 3.45
CA SER A 118 -4.45 11.33 3.73
C SER A 118 -5.50 10.98 4.79
N SER A 119 -5.75 11.87 5.75
CA SER A 119 -6.84 11.72 6.72
C SER A 119 -8.22 11.91 6.07
N LEU A 120 -8.34 12.78 5.07
CA LEU A 120 -9.57 12.93 4.29
C LEU A 120 -9.84 11.65 3.48
N ILE A 121 -8.82 11.12 2.79
CA ILE A 121 -8.94 9.87 2.03
C ILE A 121 -9.37 8.71 2.94
N LEU A 122 -8.74 8.56 4.11
CA LEU A 122 -9.11 7.51 5.06
C LEU A 122 -10.54 7.68 5.58
N LYS A 123 -11.00 8.93 5.77
CA LYS A 123 -12.39 9.21 6.16
C LYS A 123 -13.38 8.81 5.05
N GLU A 124 -13.08 9.13 3.79
CA GLU A 124 -13.90 8.71 2.66
C GLU A 124 -13.91 7.19 2.48
N MET A 125 -12.77 6.51 2.73
CA MET A 125 -12.70 5.05 2.74
C MET A 125 -13.59 4.43 3.82
N ILE A 126 -13.65 5.04 5.02
CA ILE A 126 -14.58 4.63 6.09
C ILE A 126 -16.05 4.86 5.67
N SER A 127 -16.37 5.97 5.01
CA SER A 127 -17.72 6.21 4.48
C SER A 127 -18.10 5.16 3.44
N LEU A 128 -17.18 4.89 2.49
CA LEU A 128 -17.35 3.90 1.44
C LEU A 128 -17.60 2.49 2.01
N ALA A 129 -16.83 2.06 3.01
CA ALA A 129 -17.06 0.78 3.66
C ALA A 129 -18.45 0.71 4.29
N ARG A 130 -18.88 1.79 4.97
CA ARG A 130 -20.20 1.88 5.62
C ARG A 130 -21.33 1.80 4.59
N GLU A 131 -21.22 2.53 3.50
CA GLU A 131 -22.19 2.55 2.39
C GLU A 131 -22.30 1.18 1.72
N SER A 132 -21.19 0.44 1.63
CA SER A 132 -21.14 -0.93 1.12
C SER A 132 -21.55 -2.00 2.15
N GLY A 133 -21.97 -1.63 3.36
CA GLY A 133 -22.36 -2.57 4.41
C GLY A 133 -21.21 -3.38 5.02
N LEU A 134 -19.96 -2.97 4.78
CA LEU A 134 -18.75 -3.61 5.28
C LEU A 134 -18.42 -3.06 6.67
N LYS A 135 -18.10 -3.95 7.62
CA LYS A 135 -17.91 -3.59 9.04
C LYS A 135 -16.47 -3.26 9.41
N TYR A 136 -15.53 -3.69 8.57
CA TYR A 136 -14.10 -3.60 8.85
C TYR A 136 -13.34 -3.09 7.64
N ILE A 137 -12.27 -2.36 7.91
CA ILE A 137 -11.26 -1.99 6.92
C ILE A 137 -9.91 -2.54 7.37
N THR A 138 -9.20 -3.24 6.49
CA THR A 138 -7.79 -3.56 6.69
C THR A 138 -6.90 -2.76 5.75
N VAL A 139 -5.71 -2.41 6.20
CA VAL A 139 -4.71 -1.68 5.39
C VAL A 139 -3.34 -2.30 5.68
N PRO A 140 -2.64 -2.86 4.67
CA PRO A 140 -1.24 -3.24 4.80
C PRO A 140 -0.40 -1.96 4.64
N VAL A 141 -0.17 -1.27 5.75
CA VAL A 141 0.50 0.04 5.75
C VAL A 141 1.99 -0.13 5.45
N ARG A 142 2.42 0.44 4.32
CA ARG A 142 3.83 0.73 4.01
C ARG A 142 4.31 1.96 4.80
N PRO A 143 5.14 1.85 5.85
CA PRO A 143 5.45 2.98 6.73
C PRO A 143 6.36 4.01 6.04
N SER A 144 5.98 5.29 6.09
CA SER A 144 6.62 6.32 5.26
C SER A 144 8.07 6.65 5.65
N LEU A 145 8.48 6.37 6.90
CA LEU A 145 9.85 6.64 7.35
C LEU A 145 10.72 5.38 7.49
N LYS A 146 10.17 4.18 7.25
CA LYS A 146 10.93 2.92 7.43
C LYS A 146 12.12 2.82 6.48
N SER A 147 12.05 3.41 5.28
CA SER A 147 13.19 3.47 4.34
C SER A 147 14.40 4.26 4.84
N LYS A 148 14.25 5.08 5.90
CA LYS A 148 15.38 5.72 6.59
C LYS A 148 16.09 4.79 7.57
N TYR A 149 15.46 3.66 7.91
CA TYR A 149 15.95 2.66 8.86
C TYR A 149 15.87 1.23 8.27
N PRO A 150 16.41 1.00 7.06
CA PRO A 150 16.19 -0.26 6.35
C PRO A 150 16.87 -1.46 7.04
N LEU A 151 17.92 -1.22 7.82
CA LEU A 151 18.62 -2.27 8.58
C LEU A 151 17.93 -2.64 9.90
N ILE A 152 16.89 -1.90 10.31
CA ILE A 152 16.14 -2.19 11.53
C ILE A 152 14.95 -3.08 11.17
N PRO A 153 14.81 -4.28 11.78
CA PRO A 153 13.65 -5.14 11.52
C PRO A 153 12.33 -4.43 11.78
N ILE A 154 11.33 -4.68 10.94
CA ILE A 154 10.00 -4.05 11.03
C ILE A 154 9.35 -4.26 12.41
N ASP A 155 9.55 -5.41 13.06
CA ASP A 155 9.05 -5.69 14.41
C ASP A 155 9.59 -4.73 15.47
N ASN A 156 10.85 -4.30 15.30
CA ASN A 156 11.48 -3.37 16.21
C ASN A 156 11.10 -1.92 15.86
N TYR A 157 11.05 -1.59 14.58
CA TYR A 157 10.57 -0.29 14.10
C TYR A 157 9.15 0.00 14.59
N LEU A 158 8.25 -1.00 14.55
CA LEU A 158 6.86 -0.87 14.98
C LEU A 158 6.70 -0.50 16.47
N LYS A 159 7.69 -0.82 17.30
CA LYS A 159 7.70 -0.49 18.74
C LYS A 159 8.07 0.96 19.00
N TRP A 160 8.62 1.68 18.02
CA TRP A 160 9.09 3.05 18.20
C TRP A 160 7.90 4.00 18.35
N LYS A 161 7.96 4.82 19.39
CA LYS A 161 6.92 5.78 19.73
C LYS A 161 7.54 7.15 19.97
N ARG A 162 6.75 8.18 19.74
CA ARG A 162 7.05 9.55 20.19
C ARG A 162 6.77 9.67 21.69
N GLU A 163 7.17 10.80 22.27
CA GLU A 163 6.91 11.14 23.68
C GLU A 163 5.40 11.16 24.01
N ASP A 164 4.55 11.46 23.03
CA ASP A 164 3.08 11.44 23.18
C ASP A 164 2.46 10.02 23.13
N GLY A 165 3.29 8.98 23.05
CA GLY A 165 2.86 7.58 23.02
C GLY A 165 2.33 7.08 21.67
N LEU A 166 2.20 7.96 20.67
CA LEU A 166 1.79 7.59 19.31
C LEU A 166 2.96 7.00 18.51
N PRO A 167 2.69 6.21 17.45
CA PRO A 167 3.74 5.65 16.59
C PRO A 167 4.77 6.68 16.11
N TYR A 168 6.03 6.25 15.99
CA TYR A 168 7.08 7.10 15.41
C TYR A 168 6.82 7.40 13.91
N ASP A 169 6.26 6.45 13.18
CA ASP A 169 5.94 6.63 11.76
C ASP A 169 4.71 7.56 11.57
N PRO A 170 4.81 8.61 10.73
CA PRO A 170 3.72 9.54 10.50
C PRO A 170 2.48 8.89 9.90
N TRP A 171 2.64 7.87 9.06
CA TRP A 171 1.51 7.25 8.40
C TRP A 171 0.74 6.32 9.33
N LEU A 172 1.47 5.52 10.13
CA LEU A 172 0.85 4.75 11.22
C LEU A 172 0.15 5.65 12.24
N ARG A 173 0.70 6.85 12.54
CA ARG A 173 0.02 7.81 13.42
C ARG A 173 -1.32 8.31 12.88
N VAL A 174 -1.44 8.50 11.56
CA VAL A 174 -2.71 8.95 10.97
C VAL A 174 -3.79 7.91 11.24
N HIS A 175 -3.49 6.63 10.98
CA HIS A 175 -4.44 5.57 11.30
C HIS A 175 -4.74 5.47 12.80
N ALA A 176 -3.73 5.50 13.67
CA ALA A 176 -3.93 5.42 15.11
C ALA A 176 -4.81 6.56 15.66
N ARG A 177 -4.63 7.79 15.16
CA ARG A 177 -5.47 8.95 15.52
C ARG A 177 -6.92 8.80 15.06
N MET A 178 -7.16 8.01 14.02
CA MET A 178 -8.50 7.72 13.50
C MET A 178 -9.11 6.45 14.11
N GLY A 179 -8.53 5.92 15.21
CA GLY A 179 -9.05 4.73 15.89
C GLY A 179 -8.54 3.41 15.32
N GLY A 180 -7.63 3.45 14.35
CA GLY A 180 -7.05 2.26 13.74
C GLY A 180 -6.22 1.45 14.74
N LYS A 181 -6.52 0.16 14.84
CA LYS A 181 -5.76 -0.81 15.62
C LYS A 181 -4.63 -1.37 14.77
N ILE A 182 -3.39 -1.12 15.18
CA ILE A 182 -2.21 -1.79 14.63
C ILE A 182 -2.24 -3.25 15.07
N ILE A 183 -2.18 -4.19 14.13
CA ILE A 183 -2.32 -5.62 14.39
C ILE A 183 -0.94 -6.29 14.50
N LYS A 184 -0.22 -6.38 13.38
CA LYS A 184 1.07 -7.07 13.26
C LYS A 184 1.82 -6.62 11.99
N PRO A 185 3.14 -6.79 11.92
CA PRO A 185 3.84 -6.75 10.64
C PRO A 185 3.35 -7.86 9.69
N CYS A 186 3.47 -7.63 8.39
CA CYS A 186 3.40 -8.65 7.35
C CYS A 186 4.71 -8.62 6.57
N HIS A 187 5.53 -9.65 6.76
CA HIS A 187 6.95 -9.64 6.36
C HIS A 187 7.20 -9.89 4.87
N LYS A 188 6.16 -10.28 4.14
CA LYS A 188 6.22 -10.69 2.74
C LYS A 188 5.20 -9.91 1.91
N ALA A 189 4.95 -8.67 2.30
CA ALA A 189 3.80 -7.92 1.82
C ALA A 189 3.84 -7.67 0.30
N MET A 190 5.04 -7.51 -0.26
CA MET A 190 5.27 -7.48 -1.71
C MET A 190 6.58 -8.18 -2.04
N TYR A 191 6.65 -8.88 -3.17
CA TYR A 191 7.86 -9.51 -3.67
C TYR A 191 8.24 -9.02 -5.06
N ILE A 192 9.44 -8.45 -5.20
CA ILE A 192 9.96 -7.91 -6.46
C ILE A 192 11.21 -8.70 -6.84
N PRO A 193 11.12 -9.59 -7.84
CA PRO A 193 12.27 -10.27 -8.44
C PRO A 193 12.85 -9.47 -9.61
N GLY A 194 14.11 -9.72 -9.94
CA GLY A 194 14.74 -9.24 -11.17
C GLY A 194 16.14 -9.83 -11.36
N THR A 195 16.72 -9.64 -12.53
CA THR A 195 18.14 -9.87 -12.78
C THR A 195 18.98 -8.78 -12.12
N VAL A 196 20.29 -8.99 -11.96
CA VAL A 196 21.16 -7.94 -11.40
C VAL A 196 21.13 -6.70 -12.29
N LYS A 197 21.11 -6.89 -13.61
CA LYS A 197 21.05 -5.79 -14.58
C LYS A 197 19.76 -4.97 -14.46
N GLU A 198 18.60 -5.62 -14.36
CA GLU A 198 17.33 -4.94 -14.16
C GLU A 198 17.34 -4.11 -12.87
N TRP A 199 17.84 -4.67 -11.77
CA TRP A 199 18.01 -3.93 -10.53
C TRP A 199 18.94 -2.72 -10.67
N GLU A 200 20.04 -2.82 -11.43
CA GLU A 200 20.91 -1.67 -11.72
C GLU A 200 20.18 -0.59 -12.52
N GLU A 201 19.30 -0.97 -13.45
CA GLU A 201 18.48 -0.06 -14.26
C GLU A 201 17.42 0.64 -13.39
N TRP A 202 16.68 -0.10 -12.56
CA TRP A 202 15.61 0.44 -11.71
C TRP A 202 16.14 1.37 -10.62
N THR A 203 17.32 1.08 -10.08
CA THR A 203 17.86 1.80 -8.92
C THR A 203 18.91 2.84 -9.28
N GLY A 204 19.50 2.74 -10.48
CA GLY A 204 20.69 3.50 -10.87
C GLY A 204 21.95 3.13 -10.09
N MET A 205 21.89 2.11 -9.21
CA MET A 205 23.04 1.63 -8.44
C MET A 205 23.86 0.61 -9.25
N LYS A 206 25.11 0.40 -8.84
CA LYS A 206 25.94 -0.71 -9.32
C LYS A 206 26.12 -1.74 -8.23
N PHE A 207 25.88 -3.00 -8.56
CA PHE A 207 26.01 -4.11 -7.62
C PHE A 207 27.28 -4.91 -7.95
N TYR A 208 28.38 -4.52 -7.31
CA TYR A 208 29.68 -5.13 -7.59
C TYR A 208 29.84 -6.53 -6.99
N GLU A 209 29.15 -6.84 -5.90
CA GLU A 209 29.28 -8.09 -5.13
C GLU A 209 27.92 -8.74 -4.88
N THR A 210 27.94 -10.03 -4.52
CA THR A 210 26.79 -10.72 -3.92
C THR A 210 26.63 -10.24 -2.48
N GLY A 211 25.42 -9.86 -2.06
CA GLY A 211 25.16 -9.38 -0.71
C GLY A 211 23.84 -8.63 -0.56
N GLU A 212 23.69 -7.96 0.57
CA GLU A 212 22.52 -7.12 0.88
C GLU A 212 22.86 -5.65 0.64
N TYR A 213 21.99 -4.96 -0.11
CA TYR A 213 22.17 -3.57 -0.48
C TYR A 213 21.02 -2.72 0.07
N VAL A 214 21.37 -1.60 0.68
CA VAL A 214 20.40 -0.56 1.03
C VAL A 214 20.11 0.25 -0.23
N VAL A 215 18.93 0.04 -0.81
CA VAL A 215 18.46 0.74 -2.01
C VAL A 215 17.61 1.95 -1.59
N PRO A 216 17.83 3.15 -2.15
CA PRO A 216 17.02 4.31 -1.84
C PRO A 216 15.52 4.05 -2.04
N GLY A 217 14.75 4.23 -0.97
CA GLY A 217 13.30 4.04 -0.98
C GLY A 217 12.82 2.64 -0.61
N SER A 218 13.70 1.63 -0.54
CA SER A 218 13.35 0.31 -0.02
C SER A 218 13.16 0.34 1.50
N LEU A 219 12.23 -0.45 2.01
CA LEU A 219 11.98 -0.61 3.45
C LEU A 219 12.92 -1.63 4.08
N GLU A 220 13.35 -2.62 3.31
CA GLU A 220 14.27 -3.68 3.69
C GLU A 220 15.46 -3.71 2.70
N PRO A 221 16.59 -4.36 3.04
CA PRO A 221 17.68 -4.54 2.10
C PRO A 221 17.28 -5.40 0.90
N VAL A 222 17.78 -5.03 -0.28
CA VAL A 222 17.66 -5.84 -1.51
C VAL A 222 18.79 -6.86 -1.51
N LYS A 223 18.45 -8.13 -1.76
CA LYS A 223 19.41 -9.22 -1.84
C LYS A 223 19.86 -9.38 -3.27
N ILE A 224 21.16 -9.27 -3.52
CA ILE A 224 21.77 -9.46 -4.82
C ILE A 224 22.65 -10.71 -4.80
N ASN A 225 22.45 -11.60 -5.77
CA ASN A 225 23.27 -12.76 -6.03
C ASN A 225 23.79 -12.72 -7.47
N LYS A 226 25.07 -12.38 -7.64
CA LYS A 226 25.69 -12.22 -8.96
C LYS A 226 25.95 -13.55 -9.66
N GLU A 227 26.29 -14.59 -8.90
CA GLU A 227 26.56 -15.92 -9.47
C GLU A 227 25.31 -16.51 -10.14
N LYS A 228 24.14 -16.22 -9.58
CA LYS A 228 22.85 -16.68 -10.10
C LYS A 228 22.15 -15.66 -11.00
N ASP A 229 22.71 -14.44 -11.12
CA ASP A 229 22.09 -13.28 -11.78
C ASP A 229 20.67 -12.98 -11.26
N ILE A 230 20.52 -12.90 -9.94
CA ILE A 230 19.24 -12.68 -9.27
C ILE A 230 19.36 -11.53 -8.29
N GLY A 231 18.38 -10.63 -8.30
CA GLY A 231 18.08 -9.67 -7.25
C GLY A 231 16.66 -9.88 -6.71
N GLU A 232 16.53 -9.91 -5.40
CA GLU A 232 15.28 -10.18 -4.70
C GLU A 232 15.01 -9.11 -3.65
N TYR A 233 13.82 -8.54 -3.69
CA TYR A 233 13.34 -7.61 -2.68
C TYR A 233 12.02 -8.11 -2.11
N LEU A 234 11.97 -8.23 -0.78
CA LEU A 234 10.80 -8.63 -0.04
C LEU A 234 10.41 -7.48 0.89
N GLU A 235 9.33 -6.79 0.54
CA GLU A 235 8.88 -5.61 1.29
C GLU A 235 8.03 -6.02 2.49
N THR A 236 8.25 -5.35 3.63
CA THR A 236 7.42 -5.49 4.82
C THR A 236 6.38 -4.37 4.89
N ASN A 237 5.14 -4.71 5.23
CA ASN A 237 4.12 -3.75 5.62
C ASN A 237 3.64 -4.03 7.06
N ILE A 238 2.69 -3.23 7.55
CA ILE A 238 2.06 -3.40 8.86
C ILE A 238 0.54 -3.43 8.68
N TRP A 239 -0.08 -4.52 9.10
CA TRP A 239 -1.53 -4.62 9.13
C TRP A 239 -2.14 -3.66 10.14
N VAL A 240 -3.07 -2.83 9.66
CA VAL A 240 -3.90 -1.95 10.47
C VAL A 240 -5.36 -2.26 10.21
N LEU A 241 -6.16 -2.35 11.27
CA LEU A 241 -7.60 -2.60 11.24
C LEU A 241 -8.36 -1.34 11.69
N HIS A 242 -9.42 -0.99 10.98
CA HIS A 242 -10.44 -0.05 11.43
C HIS A 242 -11.78 -0.76 11.54
N GLU A 243 -12.55 -0.39 12.55
CA GLU A 243 -13.97 -0.72 12.67
C GLU A 243 -14.77 0.47 12.12
N VAL A 244 -15.83 0.19 11.35
CA VAL A 244 -16.57 1.17 10.54
C VAL A 244 -17.83 1.68 11.23
#